data_AF-A0A4Y7T7C2-F1
#
_entry.id   AF-A0A4Y7T7C2-F1
#
_cell.length_a   1.000
_cell.length_b   1.000
_cell.length_c   1.000
_cell.angle_alpha   90.00
_cell.angle_beta   90.00
_cell.angle_gamma   90.00
#
_symmetry.space_group_name_H-M   'P 1'
#
loop_
_entity.id
_entity.type
_entity.pdbx_description
1 polymer ?
#
loop_
_entity_poly.entity_id
_entity_poly.type
_entity_poly.pdbx_seq_one_letter_code
_entity_poly.pdbx_strand_id
1 'polypeptide(L)'
;MRLSWLGAQPHQVKVFIAGNHDKCLSPGPEDGTDIQAYIANVYPSLTYLCDSSTEVVIRGRSLRLYGSPWTPKHGNWVFQYPRIPPQLPFQSSIDSTTSYDSGATIWSRIPTMTDVLVTHGPPFGHLDTYSQSAHAGCAALSSALWHARPKLHVFGHIHSSRGVEVVTWGRAQRVYEEICREEKGMGGVVMLAWWIAMEWLERWRWALARGRSADTAKQGGSTQLVNAASVAGLKDEKKMGACVVEI
;
A
#
# COMPACT_ATOMS: atom_id res chain seq x y z
N MET A 1 -8.34 14.16 -20.53
CA MET A 1 -7.28 13.36 -19.88
C MET A 1 -6.20 13.03 -20.90
N ARG A 2 -4.90 13.18 -20.57
CA ARG A 2 -3.77 12.90 -21.49
C ARG A 2 -2.90 11.77 -20.93
N LEU A 3 -3.18 10.52 -21.29
CA LEU A 3 -2.40 9.34 -20.86
C LEU A 3 -1.42 8.83 -21.94
N SER A 4 -1.36 9.47 -23.10
CA SER A 4 -0.52 9.03 -24.22
C SER A 4 0.96 8.91 -23.84
N TRP A 5 1.46 9.77 -22.94
CA TRP A 5 2.83 9.72 -22.45
C TRP A 5 3.13 8.43 -21.64
N LEU A 6 2.15 7.92 -20.89
CA LEU A 6 2.26 6.69 -20.11
C LEU A 6 2.19 5.50 -21.07
N GLY A 7 1.30 5.56 -22.06
CA GLY A 7 1.21 4.56 -23.13
C GLY A 7 2.50 4.42 -23.94
N ALA A 8 3.22 5.53 -24.14
CA ALA A 8 4.48 5.56 -24.88
C ALA A 8 5.70 4.99 -24.12
N GLN A 9 5.55 4.64 -22.83
CA GLN A 9 6.65 4.05 -22.07
C GLN A 9 7.04 2.66 -22.62
N PRO A 10 8.34 2.30 -22.63
CA PRO A 10 8.85 1.08 -23.26
C PRO A 10 8.56 -0.22 -22.49
N HIS A 11 7.85 -0.12 -21.36
CA HIS A 11 7.58 -1.25 -20.46
C HIS A 11 6.48 -2.14 -21.05
N GLN A 12 6.67 -3.47 -20.93
CA GLN A 12 5.73 -4.48 -21.43
C GLN A 12 4.33 -4.33 -20.79
N VAL A 13 4.29 -4.11 -19.48
CA VAL A 13 3.07 -3.98 -18.69
C VAL A 13 3.02 -2.59 -18.09
N LYS A 14 1.88 -1.91 -18.25
CA LYS A 14 1.65 -0.54 -17.76
C LYS A 14 0.31 -0.52 -17.04
N VAL A 15 0.36 -0.49 -15.71
CA VAL A 15 -0.82 -0.45 -14.85
C VAL A 15 -0.84 0.88 -14.11
N PHE A 16 -2.02 1.46 -13.94
CA PHE A 16 -2.22 2.65 -13.13
C PHE A 16 -3.56 2.64 -12.41
N ILE A 17 -3.65 3.46 -11.38
CA ILE A 17 -4.86 3.78 -10.62
C ILE A 17 -5.08 5.29 -10.66
N ALA A 18 -6.26 5.73 -10.25
CA ALA A 18 -6.57 7.15 -10.09
C ALA A 18 -6.05 7.66 -8.74
N GLY A 19 -5.72 8.94 -8.69
CA GLY A 19 -5.53 9.69 -7.46
C GLY A 19 -6.75 10.51 -7.09
N ASN A 20 -6.74 11.07 -5.87
CA ASN A 20 -7.81 11.93 -5.36
C ASN A 20 -8.05 13.21 -6.20
N HIS A 21 -7.11 13.61 -7.06
CA HIS A 21 -7.27 14.74 -7.98
C HIS A 21 -7.82 14.35 -9.37
N ASP A 22 -7.93 13.06 -9.67
CA ASP A 22 -8.35 12.56 -10.98
C ASP A 22 -9.88 12.45 -11.08
N LYS A 23 -10.58 13.58 -10.95
CA LYS A 23 -12.06 13.63 -10.99
C LYS A 23 -12.65 12.94 -12.23
N CYS A 24 -11.97 13.01 -13.38
CA CYS A 24 -12.42 12.38 -14.63
C CYS A 24 -12.36 10.84 -14.61
N LEU A 25 -11.68 10.24 -13.63
CA LEU A 25 -11.61 8.79 -13.45
C LEU A 25 -12.55 8.31 -12.33
N SER A 26 -13.14 9.23 -11.58
CA SER A 26 -14.12 8.91 -10.54
C SER A 26 -15.40 8.39 -11.18
N PRO A 27 -15.95 7.26 -10.70
CA PRO A 27 -17.28 6.84 -11.10
C PRO A 27 -18.27 7.94 -10.71
N GLY A 28 -18.87 8.57 -11.71
CA GLY A 28 -19.93 9.56 -11.52
C GLY A 28 -21.27 8.85 -11.28
N PRO A 29 -22.13 9.35 -10.38
CA PRO A 29 -23.46 8.77 -10.16
C PRO A 29 -24.40 8.89 -11.38
N GLU A 30 -24.08 9.73 -12.37
CA GLU A 30 -25.02 10.11 -13.43
C GLU A 30 -24.65 9.64 -14.84
N ASP A 31 -23.39 9.25 -15.10
CA ASP A 31 -22.91 9.16 -16.49
C ASP A 31 -23.00 7.76 -17.12
N GLY A 32 -23.32 6.71 -16.33
CA GLY A 32 -23.43 5.32 -16.81
C GLY A 32 -22.20 4.79 -17.57
N THR A 33 -21.11 5.54 -17.57
CA THR A 33 -19.95 5.33 -18.44
C THR A 33 -19.01 4.39 -17.71
N ASP A 34 -18.81 3.21 -18.29
CA ASP A 34 -17.75 2.30 -17.85
C ASP A 34 -16.40 2.94 -18.20
N ILE A 35 -15.82 3.65 -17.23
CA ILE A 35 -14.54 4.32 -17.38
C ILE A 35 -13.42 3.31 -17.69
N GLN A 36 -13.48 2.09 -17.15
CA GLN A 36 -12.46 1.07 -17.41
C GLN A 36 -12.53 0.62 -18.87
N ALA A 37 -13.73 0.39 -19.40
CA ALA A 37 -13.93 0.10 -20.82
C ALA A 37 -13.50 1.27 -21.72
N TYR A 38 -13.80 2.51 -21.32
CA TYR A 38 -13.34 3.70 -22.04
C TYR A 38 -11.80 3.78 -22.10
N ILE A 39 -11.11 3.59 -20.97
CA ILE A 39 -9.64 3.56 -20.94
C ILE A 39 -9.09 2.44 -21.82
N ALA A 40 -9.64 1.23 -21.71
CA ALA A 40 -9.18 0.10 -22.49
C ALA A 40 -9.33 0.34 -24.01
N ASN A 41 -10.39 1.03 -24.43
CA ASN A 41 -10.62 1.37 -25.84
C ASN A 41 -9.69 2.49 -26.34
N VAL A 42 -9.53 3.56 -25.57
CA VAL A 42 -8.74 4.73 -26.00
C VAL A 42 -7.23 4.53 -25.79
N TYR A 43 -6.85 3.76 -24.77
CA TYR A 43 -5.47 3.49 -24.37
C TYR A 43 -5.23 1.99 -24.19
N PRO A 44 -5.27 1.17 -25.26
CA PRO A 44 -5.21 -0.29 -25.17
C PRO A 44 -3.90 -0.84 -24.58
N SER A 45 -2.84 -0.02 -24.54
CA SER A 45 -1.56 -0.38 -23.92
C SER A 45 -1.51 -0.14 -22.41
N LEU A 46 -2.58 0.38 -21.81
CA LEU A 46 -2.68 0.72 -20.40
C LEU A 46 -3.78 -0.11 -19.73
N THR A 47 -3.53 -0.53 -18.50
CA THR A 47 -4.54 -1.16 -17.64
C THR A 47 -4.88 -0.23 -16.49
N TYR A 48 -6.13 0.22 -16.43
CA TYR A 48 -6.65 1.01 -15.32
C TYR A 48 -7.31 0.10 -14.28
N LEU A 49 -6.84 0.19 -13.03
CA LEU A 49 -7.42 -0.53 -11.91
C LEU A 49 -8.18 0.44 -10.99
N CYS A 50 -9.43 0.08 -10.69
CA CYS A 50 -10.28 0.74 -9.72
C CYS A 50 -11.04 -0.34 -8.96
N ASP A 51 -10.60 -0.65 -7.74
CA ASP A 51 -11.11 -1.75 -6.91
C ASP A 51 -11.17 -3.10 -7.65
N SER A 52 -10.22 -3.33 -8.56
CA SER A 52 -10.21 -4.46 -9.50
C SER A 52 -8.83 -5.09 -9.61
N SER A 53 -8.82 -6.35 -10.07
CA SER A 53 -7.61 -7.13 -10.29
C SER A 53 -7.31 -7.29 -11.78
N THR A 54 -6.04 -7.49 -12.10
CA THR A 54 -5.60 -8.01 -13.40
C THR A 54 -4.49 -9.03 -13.20
N GLU A 55 -4.34 -9.94 -14.14
CA GLU A 55 -3.27 -10.92 -14.15
C GLU A 55 -2.39 -10.67 -15.37
N VAL A 56 -1.08 -10.64 -15.15
CA VAL A 56 -0.10 -10.37 -16.21
C VAL A 56 0.99 -11.42 -16.19
N VAL A 57 1.44 -11.82 -17.37
CA VAL A 57 2.53 -12.79 -17.53
C VAL A 57 3.80 -12.06 -17.96
N ILE A 58 4.81 -12.07 -17.09
CA ILE A 58 6.10 -11.44 -17.32
C ILE A 58 7.18 -12.52 -17.23
N ARG A 59 7.94 -12.72 -18.32
CA ARG A 59 9.02 -13.72 -18.40
C ARG A 59 8.57 -15.13 -17.92
N GLY A 60 7.36 -15.54 -18.28
CA GLY A 60 6.78 -16.84 -17.90
C GLY A 60 6.26 -16.95 -16.47
N ARG A 61 6.27 -15.88 -15.68
CA ARG A 61 5.67 -15.82 -14.35
C ARG A 61 4.35 -15.08 -14.39
N SER A 62 3.30 -15.67 -13.80
CA SER A 62 2.02 -14.99 -13.62
C SER A 62 2.06 -14.14 -12.35
N LEU A 63 1.62 -12.89 -12.45
CA LEU A 63 1.50 -11.96 -11.33
C LEU A 63 0.09 -11.42 -11.26
N ARG A 64 -0.48 -11.44 -10.05
CA ARG A 64 -1.81 -10.87 -9.76
C ARG A 64 -1.66 -9.48 -9.18
N LEU A 65 -2.18 -8.49 -9.90
CA LEU A 65 -2.15 -7.09 -9.53
C LEU A 65 -3.54 -6.69 -9.02
N TYR A 66 -3.61 -5.97 -7.91
CA TYR A 66 -4.83 -5.33 -7.43
C TYR A 66 -4.60 -3.84 -7.26
N GLY A 67 -5.56 -3.02 -7.68
CA GLY A 67 -5.45 -1.56 -7.61
C GLY A 67 -6.68 -0.90 -7.03
N SER A 68 -6.49 0.07 -6.13
CA SER A 68 -7.58 0.82 -5.53
C SER A 68 -7.20 2.31 -5.30
N PRO A 69 -8.03 3.26 -5.72
CA PRO A 69 -7.73 4.69 -5.65
C PRO A 69 -8.05 5.33 -4.29
N TRP A 70 -8.72 4.60 -3.40
CA TRP A 70 -9.30 5.17 -2.20
C TRP A 70 -8.26 5.62 -1.16
N THR A 71 -8.58 6.71 -0.46
CA THR A 71 -7.78 7.22 0.67
C THR A 71 -8.67 7.73 1.80
N PRO A 72 -8.19 7.73 3.07
CA PRO A 72 -8.88 8.45 4.12
C PRO A 72 -8.93 9.95 3.79
N LYS A 73 -10.04 10.60 4.11
CA LYS A 73 -10.30 12.00 3.78
C LYS A 73 -9.15 12.92 4.24
N HIS A 74 -8.68 13.74 3.30
CA HIS A 74 -7.73 14.83 3.48
C HIS A 74 -8.15 15.97 2.55
N GLY A 75 -9.05 16.84 3.01
CA GLY A 75 -9.76 17.81 2.17
C GLY A 75 -11.09 17.27 1.63
N ASN A 76 -11.54 17.79 0.49
CA ASN A 76 -12.81 17.41 -0.13
C ASN A 76 -12.58 17.02 -1.60
N TRP A 77 -12.09 15.81 -1.82
CA TRP A 77 -11.68 15.30 -3.12
C TRP A 77 -12.38 13.97 -3.46
N VAL A 78 -12.23 13.50 -4.71
CA VAL A 78 -12.76 12.18 -5.12
C VAL A 78 -11.95 11.05 -4.50
N PHE A 79 -12.52 9.84 -4.48
CA PHE A 79 -11.89 8.63 -3.91
C PHE A 79 -11.48 8.79 -2.44
N GLN A 80 -12.32 9.46 -1.65
CA GLN A 80 -12.10 9.64 -0.22
C GLN A 80 -13.25 9.07 0.61
N TYR A 81 -12.91 8.38 1.69
CA TYR A 81 -13.84 7.92 2.72
C TYR A 81 -13.50 8.55 4.08
N PRO A 82 -14.43 8.59 5.05
CA PRO A 82 -14.17 9.18 6.36
C PRO A 82 -12.89 8.65 7.03
N ARG A 83 -12.08 9.56 7.58
CA ARG A 83 -10.86 9.18 8.30
C ARG A 83 -11.23 8.58 9.65
N ILE A 84 -10.75 7.38 9.90
CA ILE A 84 -10.91 6.67 11.17
C ILE A 84 -9.62 6.84 11.97
N PRO A 85 -9.69 7.21 13.27
CA PRO A 85 -8.51 7.26 14.14
C PRO A 85 -7.76 5.92 14.17
N PRO A 86 -6.42 5.92 14.16
CA PRO A 86 -5.63 4.69 14.13
C PRO A 86 -5.81 3.81 15.38
N GLN A 87 -6.26 4.37 16.50
CA GLN A 87 -6.52 3.67 17.76
C GLN A 87 -7.83 2.87 17.75
N LEU A 88 -8.72 3.11 16.78
CA LEU A 88 -10.00 2.39 16.73
C LEU A 88 -9.82 1.01 16.09
N PRO A 89 -10.52 -0.02 16.61
CA PRO A 89 -10.52 -1.34 15.99
C PRO A 89 -10.91 -1.31 14.52
N PHE A 90 -10.29 -2.17 13.72
CA PHE A 90 -10.56 -2.28 12.28
C PHE A 90 -12.06 -2.41 11.94
N GLN A 91 -12.88 -3.04 12.80
CA GLN A 91 -14.31 -3.26 12.58
C GLN A 91 -15.23 -2.19 13.15
N SER A 92 -14.75 -1.24 13.97
CA SER A 92 -15.62 -0.35 14.74
C SER A 92 -16.13 0.87 13.97
N SER A 93 -15.85 0.98 12.67
CA SER A 93 -16.18 2.15 11.85
C SER A 93 -17.45 2.02 11.00
N ILE A 94 -18.33 1.07 11.30
CA ILE A 94 -19.66 1.02 10.66
C ILE A 94 -20.57 1.96 11.45
N ASP A 95 -20.52 3.25 11.14
CA ASP A 95 -21.60 4.16 11.53
C ASP A 95 -22.67 4.08 10.44
N SER A 96 -23.81 3.48 10.79
CA SER A 96 -24.97 3.21 9.93
C SER A 96 -25.62 4.46 9.34
N THR A 97 -25.11 5.65 9.68
CA THR A 97 -25.64 6.96 9.29
C THR A 97 -24.96 7.58 8.07
N THR A 98 -23.84 7.03 7.60
CA THR A 98 -23.14 7.51 6.38
C THR A 98 -23.20 6.47 5.27
N SER A 99 -23.60 6.88 4.07
CA SER A 99 -23.74 6.02 2.88
C SER A 99 -22.41 5.62 2.22
N TYR A 100 -21.27 5.89 2.87
CA TYR A 100 -19.95 5.60 2.33
C TYR A 100 -19.38 4.33 2.96
N ASP A 101 -18.79 3.49 2.12
CA ASP A 101 -18.04 2.33 2.59
C ASP A 101 -16.93 2.78 3.56
N SER A 102 -16.87 2.12 4.72
CA SER A 102 -15.77 2.32 5.65
C SER A 102 -14.45 1.86 5.03
N GLY A 103 -13.32 2.38 5.54
CA GLY A 103 -12.00 1.90 5.11
C GLY A 103 -11.87 0.37 5.24
N ALA A 104 -12.44 -0.23 6.29
CA ALA A 104 -12.42 -1.67 6.46
C ALA A 104 -13.16 -2.42 5.35
N THR A 105 -14.34 -1.91 4.94
CA THR A 105 -15.11 -2.46 3.82
C THR A 105 -14.32 -2.38 2.52
N ILE A 106 -13.74 -1.22 2.20
CA ILE A 106 -12.93 -1.02 0.99
C ILE A 106 -11.74 -2.00 0.98
N TRP A 107 -10.95 -2.04 2.05
CA TRP A 107 -9.71 -2.82 2.06
C TRP A 107 -9.93 -4.33 2.26
N SER A 108 -11.11 -4.76 2.70
CA SER A 108 -11.50 -6.18 2.69
C SER A 108 -11.66 -6.77 1.29
N ARG A 109 -11.75 -5.92 0.25
CA ARG A 109 -11.88 -6.35 -1.15
C ARG A 109 -10.56 -6.80 -1.77
N ILE A 110 -9.42 -6.54 -1.10
CA ILE A 110 -8.10 -6.97 -1.59
C ILE A 110 -8.04 -8.50 -1.58
N PRO A 111 -7.84 -9.17 -2.73
CA PRO A 111 -7.74 -10.63 -2.77
C PRO A 111 -6.49 -11.13 -2.03
N THR A 112 -6.60 -12.29 -1.37
CA THR A 112 -5.51 -12.91 -0.59
C THR A 112 -4.29 -13.33 -1.42
N MET A 113 -4.47 -13.54 -2.72
CA MET A 113 -3.41 -13.95 -3.65
C MET A 113 -2.89 -12.77 -4.49
N THR A 114 -2.89 -11.56 -3.94
CA THR A 114 -2.37 -10.38 -4.62
C THR A 114 -0.84 -10.39 -4.54
N ASP A 115 -0.14 -10.43 -5.67
CA ASP A 115 1.33 -10.33 -5.71
C ASP A 115 1.79 -8.86 -5.64
N VAL A 116 1.08 -7.98 -6.34
CA VAL A 116 1.39 -6.53 -6.37
C VAL A 116 0.13 -5.74 -6.06
N LEU A 117 0.20 -4.95 -5.00
CA LEU A 117 -0.86 -4.03 -4.60
C LEU A 117 -0.51 -2.60 -5.03
N VAL A 118 -1.47 -1.88 -5.60
CA VAL A 118 -1.31 -0.46 -5.95
C VAL A 118 -2.41 0.34 -5.26
N THR A 119 -2.03 1.27 -4.38
CA THR A 119 -2.99 2.17 -3.70
C THR A 119 -2.59 3.62 -3.88
N HIS A 120 -3.54 4.55 -3.80
CA HIS A 120 -3.20 5.97 -3.94
C HIS A 120 -2.40 6.45 -2.72
N GLY A 121 -2.90 6.16 -1.52
CA GLY A 121 -2.26 6.52 -0.25
C GLY A 121 -1.49 5.38 0.42
N PRO A 122 -0.60 5.72 1.37
CA PRO A 122 0.22 4.76 2.10
C PRO A 122 -0.53 4.05 3.24
N PRO A 123 -0.08 2.86 3.65
CA PRO A 123 -0.49 2.25 4.92
C PRO A 123 0.03 3.08 6.10
N PHE A 124 -0.71 3.10 7.21
CA PHE A 124 -0.32 3.86 8.40
C PHE A 124 0.96 3.31 9.03
N GLY A 125 1.87 4.20 9.44
CA GLY A 125 3.15 3.83 10.07
C GLY A 125 4.29 3.48 9.10
N HIS A 126 4.03 3.58 7.80
CA HIS A 126 4.94 3.14 6.74
C HIS A 126 5.00 4.16 5.60
N LEU A 127 6.14 4.85 5.48
CA LEU A 127 6.37 5.85 4.44
C LEU A 127 5.20 6.85 4.28
N ASP A 128 4.60 7.26 5.41
CA ASP A 128 3.34 8.02 5.47
C ASP A 128 3.41 9.31 6.29
N THR A 129 4.60 9.73 6.68
CA THR A 129 4.83 10.93 7.49
C THR A 129 4.70 12.18 6.63
N TYR A 130 3.70 13.03 6.94
CA TYR A 130 3.43 14.28 6.20
C TYR A 130 4.13 15.50 6.83
N SER A 131 4.30 15.52 8.15
CA SER A 131 5.09 16.50 8.91
C SER A 131 5.87 15.78 10.02
N GLN A 132 6.80 16.47 10.70
CA GLN A 132 7.84 15.86 11.57
C GLN A 132 7.36 14.83 12.61
N SER A 133 6.06 14.75 12.91
CA SER A 133 5.51 13.77 13.85
C SER A 133 4.06 13.34 13.55
N ALA A 134 3.56 13.54 12.31
CA ALA A 134 2.18 13.21 11.96
C ALA A 134 2.09 12.22 10.80
N HIS A 135 1.43 11.08 11.07
CA HIS A 135 1.12 10.04 10.11
C HIS A 135 -0.17 10.37 9.35
N ALA A 136 -0.10 10.35 8.02
CA ALA A 136 -1.25 10.57 7.14
C ALA A 136 -1.79 9.27 6.53
N GLY A 137 -1.13 8.14 6.76
CA GLY A 137 -1.48 6.85 6.19
C GLY A 137 -2.80 6.28 6.72
N CYS A 138 -3.16 5.12 6.18
CA CYS A 138 -4.41 4.43 6.51
C CYS A 138 -4.20 3.21 7.42
N ALA A 139 -4.77 3.26 8.63
CA ALA A 139 -4.72 2.15 9.58
C ALA A 139 -5.48 0.91 9.10
N ALA A 140 -6.60 1.11 8.40
CA ALA A 140 -7.37 0.02 7.81
C ALA A 140 -6.58 -0.68 6.69
N LEU A 141 -5.84 0.07 5.87
CA LEU A 141 -4.95 -0.50 4.85
C LEU A 141 -3.79 -1.28 5.49
N SER A 142 -3.12 -0.71 6.50
CA SER A 142 -2.08 -1.42 7.27
C SER A 142 -2.62 -2.75 7.83
N SER A 143 -3.84 -2.76 8.37
CA SER A 143 -4.47 -3.98 8.87
C SER A 143 -4.80 -4.99 7.76
N ALA A 144 -5.23 -4.53 6.58
CA ALA A 144 -5.51 -5.40 5.44
C ALA A 144 -4.24 -6.07 4.89
N LEU A 145 -3.08 -5.40 4.96
CA LEU A 145 -1.80 -5.96 4.52
C LEU A 145 -1.37 -7.19 5.32
N TRP A 146 -1.75 -7.30 6.60
CA TRP A 146 -1.49 -8.50 7.41
C TRP A 146 -2.15 -9.76 6.84
N HIS A 147 -3.26 -9.60 6.10
CA HIS A 147 -3.95 -10.68 5.40
C HIS A 147 -3.49 -10.85 3.96
N ALA A 148 -3.38 -9.76 3.20
CA ALA A 148 -3.06 -9.82 1.77
C ALA A 148 -1.58 -10.13 1.50
N ARG A 149 -0.66 -9.63 2.34
CA ARG A 149 0.80 -9.82 2.27
C ARG A 149 1.39 -9.84 0.85
N PRO A 150 1.13 -8.80 0.02
CA PRO A 150 1.65 -8.76 -1.34
C PRO A 150 3.18 -8.76 -1.32
N LYS A 151 3.83 -9.19 -2.41
CA LYS A 151 5.29 -9.09 -2.53
C LYS A 151 5.73 -7.64 -2.69
N LEU A 152 4.94 -6.86 -3.43
CA LEU A 152 5.15 -5.43 -3.66
C LEU A 152 3.87 -4.65 -3.36
N HIS A 153 3.99 -3.53 -2.65
CA HIS A 153 2.92 -2.55 -2.50
C HIS A 153 3.43 -1.17 -2.92
N VAL A 154 2.86 -0.64 -4.00
CA VAL A 154 3.22 0.67 -4.55
C VAL A 154 2.14 1.69 -4.20
N PHE A 155 2.57 2.84 -3.72
CA PHE A 155 1.68 3.95 -3.37
C PHE A 155 2.36 5.31 -3.52
N GLY A 156 1.61 6.38 -3.25
CA GLY A 156 2.11 7.74 -3.30
C GLY A 156 1.38 8.64 -2.31
N HIS A 157 0.83 9.74 -2.81
CA HIS A 157 0.05 10.75 -2.08
C HIS A 157 0.80 11.56 -1.01
N ILE A 158 1.68 10.94 -0.21
CA ILE A 158 2.46 11.61 0.83
C ILE A 158 3.88 11.88 0.33
N HIS A 159 4.08 13.09 -0.19
CA HIS A 159 5.30 13.50 -0.91
C HIS A 159 6.56 13.54 -0.04
N SER A 160 6.42 13.85 1.25
CA SER A 160 7.53 13.94 2.21
C SER A 160 8.13 12.59 2.57
N SER A 161 7.46 11.48 2.26
CA SER A 161 7.88 10.14 2.66
C SER A 161 8.18 9.21 1.47
N ARG A 162 8.58 9.77 0.33
CA ARG A 162 9.08 8.98 -0.80
C ARG A 162 10.21 8.06 -0.35
N GLY A 163 10.15 6.78 -0.71
CA GLY A 163 11.16 5.81 -0.29
C GLY A 163 10.79 4.36 -0.59
N VAL A 164 11.67 3.46 -0.16
CA VAL A 164 11.47 2.00 -0.21
C VAL A 164 11.70 1.45 1.19
N GLU A 165 10.77 0.62 1.65
CA GLU A 165 10.82 -0.07 2.94
C GLU A 165 10.54 -1.55 2.71
N VAL A 166 11.13 -2.44 3.51
CA VAL A 166 10.82 -3.87 3.49
C VAL A 166 10.21 -4.26 4.83
N VAL A 167 8.97 -4.73 4.77
CA VAL A 167 8.23 -5.21 5.93
C VAL A 167 8.28 -6.73 5.97
N THR A 168 8.66 -7.27 7.13
CA THR A 168 8.57 -8.71 7.40
C THR A 168 7.42 -8.98 8.36
N TRP A 169 6.48 -9.85 7.98
CA TRP A 169 5.26 -10.10 8.74
C TRP A 169 5.50 -10.96 9.99
N GLY A 170 6.10 -10.36 11.02
CA GLY A 170 6.52 -11.02 12.28
C GLY A 170 6.07 -10.28 13.55
N ARG A 171 6.45 -10.80 14.72
CA ARG A 171 6.04 -10.20 16.00
C ARG A 171 6.61 -8.81 16.22
N ALA A 172 7.87 -8.59 15.85
CA ALA A 172 8.50 -7.27 15.91
C ALA A 172 7.70 -6.24 15.10
N GLN A 173 7.32 -6.59 13.87
CA GLN A 173 6.52 -5.72 13.00
C GLN A 173 5.16 -5.34 13.62
N ARG A 174 4.47 -6.31 14.22
CA ARG A 174 3.21 -6.05 14.91
C ARG A 174 3.38 -5.07 16.07
N VAL A 175 4.40 -5.28 16.89
CA VAL A 175 4.69 -4.38 18.02
C VAL A 175 5.07 -2.98 17.52
N TYR A 176 5.84 -2.87 16.44
CA TYR A 176 6.15 -1.58 15.81
C TYR A 176 4.87 -0.84 15.40
N GLU A 177 3.95 -1.48 14.68
CA GLU A 177 2.69 -0.85 14.27
C GLU A 177 1.81 -0.44 15.46
N GLU A 178 1.76 -1.25 16.52
CA GLU A 178 1.03 -0.92 17.77
C GLU A 178 1.64 0.31 18.47
N ILE A 179 2.96 0.49 18.42
CA ILE A 179 3.63 1.71 18.93
C ILE A 179 3.25 2.91 18.05
N CYS A 180 3.30 2.78 16.73
CA CYS A 180 2.92 3.85 15.81
C CYS A 180 1.46 4.30 16.00
N ARG A 181 0.57 3.37 16.39
CA ARG A 181 -0.83 3.68 16.71
C ARG A 181 -1.02 4.25 18.12
N GLU A 182 0.05 4.43 18.89
CA GLU A 182 0.02 4.86 20.29
C GLU A 182 -0.74 3.90 21.22
N GLU A 183 -0.97 2.65 20.79
CA GLU A 183 -1.58 1.60 21.62
C GLU A 183 -0.60 1.11 22.70
N LYS A 184 0.70 1.23 22.44
CA LYS A 184 1.77 0.84 23.35
C LYS A 184 2.80 1.96 23.51
N GLY A 185 2.97 2.43 24.75
CA GLY A 185 4.01 3.39 25.12
C GLY A 185 5.39 2.73 25.29
N MET A 186 6.17 3.18 26.29
CA MET A 186 7.55 2.72 26.52
C MET A 186 7.69 1.18 26.64
N GLY A 187 6.70 0.50 27.22
CA GLY A 187 6.67 -0.96 27.29
C GLY A 187 6.64 -1.64 25.90
N GLY A 188 6.01 -1.01 24.91
CA GLY A 188 6.06 -1.43 23.51
C GLY A 188 7.47 -1.41 22.95
N VAL A 189 8.21 -0.32 23.20
CA VAL A 189 9.60 -0.16 22.74
C VAL A 189 10.51 -1.25 23.32
N VAL A 190 10.36 -1.55 24.61
CA VAL A 190 11.10 -2.65 25.26
C VAL A 190 10.74 -4.00 24.64
N MET A 191 9.46 -4.27 24.37
CA MET A 191 9.02 -5.49 23.70
C MET A 191 9.56 -5.58 22.26
N LEU A 192 9.60 -4.47 21.52
CA LEU A 192 10.16 -4.43 20.17
C LEU A 192 11.65 -4.79 20.19
N ALA A 193 12.41 -4.16 21.08
CA ALA A 193 13.83 -4.46 21.25
C ALA A 193 14.06 -5.93 21.63
N TRP A 194 13.21 -6.48 22.50
CA TRP A 194 13.24 -7.90 22.87
C TRP A 194 12.99 -8.82 21.67
N TRP A 195 11.94 -8.57 20.88
CA TRP A 195 11.64 -9.40 19.70
C TRP A 195 12.74 -9.34 18.65
N ILE A 196 13.29 -8.15 18.39
CA ILE A 196 14.45 -7.99 17.50
C ILE A 196 15.63 -8.80 18.03
N ALA A 197 15.96 -8.68 19.32
CA ALA A 197 17.06 -9.44 19.92
C ALA A 197 16.86 -10.96 19.81
N MET A 198 15.62 -11.45 19.99
CA MET A 198 15.28 -12.86 19.83
C MET A 198 15.45 -13.33 18.38
N GLU A 199 15.00 -12.56 17.39
CA GLU A 199 15.21 -12.88 15.97
C GLU A 199 16.70 -12.93 15.60
N TRP A 200 17.51 -12.01 16.14
CA TRP A 200 18.97 -12.03 15.98
C TRP A 200 19.61 -13.25 16.64
N LEU A 201 19.20 -13.59 17.86
CA LEU A 201 19.70 -14.75 18.59
C LEU A 201 19.36 -16.06 17.85
N GLU A 202 18.15 -16.18 17.32
CA GLU A 202 17.75 -17.34 16.51
C GLU A 202 18.63 -17.45 15.26
N ARG A 203 18.79 -16.38 14.49
CA ARG A 203 19.66 -16.36 13.30
C ARG A 203 21.10 -16.75 13.64
N TRP A 204 21.61 -16.26 14.77
CA TRP A 204 22.96 -16.58 15.23
C TRP A 204 23.10 -18.05 15.64
N ARG A 205 22.14 -18.60 16.38
CA ARG A 205 22.09 -20.03 16.75
C ARG A 205 22.01 -20.92 15.50
N TRP A 206 21.21 -20.53 14.51
CA TRP A 206 21.13 -21.21 13.23
C TRP A 206 22.45 -21.18 12.45
N ALA A 207 23.13 -20.02 12.41
CA ALA A 207 24.42 -19.87 11.72
C ALA A 207 25.53 -20.75 12.31
N LEU A 208 25.49 -20.98 13.63
CA LEU A 208 26.39 -21.88 14.35
C LEU A 208 26.05 -23.37 14.14
N ALA A 209 24.77 -23.69 13.91
CA ALA A 209 24.28 -25.07 13.78
C ALA A 209 24.46 -25.70 12.38
N ARG A 210 25.28 -25.15 11.49
CA ARG A 210 25.29 -25.52 10.06
C ARG A 210 25.55 -27.01 9.80
N GLY A 211 24.47 -27.68 9.41
CA GLY A 211 24.45 -29.03 8.87
C GLY A 211 23.06 -29.51 8.44
N ARG A 212 22.15 -28.64 7.95
CA ARG A 212 20.96 -29.01 7.16
C ARG A 212 20.22 -27.76 6.65
N SER A 213 19.68 -27.90 5.44
CA SER A 213 18.95 -26.96 4.57
C SER A 213 18.46 -25.63 5.19
N ALA A 214 18.80 -24.53 4.52
CA ALA A 214 18.41 -23.16 4.83
C ALA A 214 16.94 -22.82 4.45
N ASP A 215 15.98 -23.72 4.72
CA ASP A 215 14.60 -23.57 4.25
C ASP A 215 13.52 -23.46 5.32
N THR A 216 13.86 -23.38 6.60
CA THR A 216 12.85 -23.35 7.67
C THR A 216 13.06 -22.22 8.67
N ALA A 217 12.93 -20.97 8.22
CA ALA A 217 12.63 -19.82 9.09
C ALA A 217 12.00 -18.58 8.38
N LYS A 218 11.51 -18.70 7.14
CA LYS A 218 10.67 -17.66 6.48
C LYS A 218 9.18 -17.98 6.63
N GLN A 219 8.71 -18.31 7.84
CA GLN A 219 7.27 -18.39 8.10
C GLN A 219 6.69 -16.98 8.25
N GLY A 220 6.60 -16.29 7.12
CA GLY A 220 6.13 -14.92 7.00
C GLY A 220 6.80 -14.29 5.79
N GLY A 221 6.06 -14.13 4.69
CA GLY A 221 6.57 -13.41 3.53
C GLY A 221 7.07 -12.01 3.91
N SER A 222 7.85 -11.39 3.04
CA SER A 222 8.18 -9.97 3.13
C SER A 222 7.42 -9.20 2.07
N THR A 223 7.02 -7.98 2.39
CA THR A 223 6.43 -7.04 1.45
C THR A 223 7.40 -5.89 1.26
N GLN A 224 7.74 -5.58 0.01
CA GLN A 224 8.43 -4.35 -0.33
C GLN A 224 7.39 -3.24 -0.50
N LEU A 225 7.49 -2.19 0.32
CA LEU A 225 6.66 -1.00 0.25
C LEU A 225 7.40 0.08 -0.53
N VAL A 226 6.74 0.70 -1.49
CA VAL A 226 7.33 1.74 -2.34
C VAL A 226 6.42 2.96 -2.37
N ASN A 227 6.82 4.02 -1.67
CA ASN A 227 6.25 5.34 -1.87
C ASN A 227 6.94 5.99 -3.07
N ALA A 228 6.24 5.98 -4.21
CA ALA A 228 6.69 6.49 -5.50
C ALA A 228 6.28 7.95 -5.75
N ALA A 229 5.94 8.73 -4.72
CA ALA A 229 5.55 10.14 -4.87
C ALA A 229 6.57 10.93 -5.71
N SER A 230 6.10 11.65 -6.73
CA SER A 230 6.95 12.28 -7.74
C SER A 230 7.61 13.58 -7.31
N VAL A 231 7.33 14.06 -6.09
CA VAL A 231 7.84 15.31 -5.53
C VAL A 231 8.36 15.02 -4.13
N ALA A 232 9.51 15.59 -3.76
CA ALA A 232 10.10 15.41 -2.43
C ALA A 232 9.68 16.56 -1.49
N GLY A 233 8.57 16.40 -0.77
CA GLY A 233 8.16 17.32 0.31
C GLY A 233 7.58 18.68 -0.12
N LEU A 234 7.28 19.52 0.89
CA LEU A 234 6.50 20.77 0.79
C LEU A 234 7.27 21.96 0.15
N LYS A 235 8.59 21.86 0.00
CA LYS A 235 9.45 22.97 -0.47
C LYS A 235 10.29 22.64 -1.70
N ASP A 236 10.32 21.37 -2.10
CA ASP A 236 11.18 20.90 -3.20
C ASP A 236 10.30 20.55 -4.39
N GLU A 237 10.13 21.49 -5.32
CA GLU A 237 9.39 21.29 -6.59
C GLU A 237 10.12 20.35 -7.57
N LYS A 238 11.23 19.75 -7.14
CA LYS A 238 12.06 18.88 -7.96
C LYS A 238 11.33 17.57 -8.21
N LYS A 239 10.91 17.37 -9.47
CA LYS A 239 10.35 16.11 -9.94
C LYS A 239 11.38 15.00 -9.80
N MET A 240 11.03 13.97 -9.04
CA MET A 240 11.85 12.80 -8.81
C MET A 240 11.64 11.76 -9.92
N GLY A 241 12.70 11.02 -10.25
CA GLY A 241 12.65 9.97 -11.28
C GLY A 241 11.80 8.76 -10.89
N ALA A 242 11.78 7.73 -11.72
CA ALA A 242 11.11 6.48 -11.40
C ALA A 242 11.79 5.76 -10.21
N CYS A 243 11.00 5.13 -9.33
CA CYS A 243 11.52 4.13 -8.39
C CYS A 243 11.66 2.79 -9.14
N VAL A 244 12.84 2.18 -9.07
CA VAL A 244 13.10 0.84 -9.64
C VAL A 244 13.37 -0.10 -8.49
N VAL A 245 12.65 -1.22 -8.45
CA VAL A 245 12.77 -2.25 -7.42
C VAL A 245 12.77 -3.64 -8.04
N GLU A 246 13.39 -4.60 -7.34
CA GLU A 246 13.43 -6.00 -7.73
C GLU A 246 12.44 -6.81 -6.89
N ILE A 247 11.65 -7.66 -7.56
CA ILE A 247 10.57 -8.48 -6.97
C ILE A 247 10.84 -9.97 -7.25
#